data_AF-A0A1C3NZQ7-F1
#
_entry.id   AF-A0A1C3NZQ7-F1
#
_cell.length_a   1.000
_cell.length_b   1.000
_cell.length_c   1.000
_cell.angle_alpha   90.00
_cell.angle_beta   90.00
_cell.angle_gamma   90.00
#
_symmetry.space_group_name_H-M   'P 1'
#
loop_
_entity.id
_entity.type
_entity.pdbx_description
1 polymer ?
#
loop_
_entity_poly.entity_id
_entity_poly.type
_entity_poly.pdbx_seq_one_letter_code
_entity_poly.pdbx_strand_id
1 'polypeptide(L)'
;MRYIVRVERDGEQLARSTGLLDQRGRPVRGLPPQVVTGAACDAAAAWRGAFLAHGSLTEPGRSCSLEITSPGPEAALALVGAARRLGVAAKSRDVRGVDRVVIRDGDAISVLLTKIGAHDSLLAWEERRMRREVRATANRLANFDDANLRRSARAAVAAGARVQAALKILGDDAPGHLLAAGQLRLEHAQASLEELGALADPPLTKDAVAGRIRRLLALADKRAHALGLPNTEASVSPDLLENA
;
A
#
# COMPACT_ATOMS: atom_id res chain seq x y z
N MET A 1 21.07 -19.06 8.45
CA MET A 1 21.96 -19.92 9.25
C MET A 1 21.09 -20.76 10.18
N ARG A 2 21.41 -22.04 10.38
CA ARG A 2 20.79 -22.90 11.39
C ARG A 2 21.87 -23.27 12.40
N TYR A 3 21.60 -23.08 13.68
CA TYR A 3 22.53 -23.44 14.74
C TYR A 3 22.23 -24.86 15.25
N ILE A 4 23.27 -25.67 15.41
CA ILE A 4 23.20 -27.00 16.02
C ILE A 4 24.11 -26.99 17.23
N VAL A 5 23.56 -27.36 18.39
CA VAL A 5 24.33 -27.55 19.62
C VAL A 5 24.60 -29.05 19.77
N ARG A 6 25.88 -29.41 19.88
CA ARG A 6 26.31 -30.78 20.15
C ARG A 6 26.93 -30.85 21.54
N VAL A 7 26.50 -31.83 22.32
CA VAL A 7 26.97 -32.06 23.69
C VAL A 7 27.73 -33.39 23.68
N GLU A 8 29.02 -33.35 23.97
CA GLU A 8 29.93 -34.50 23.81
C GLU A 8 29.96 -35.41 25.05
N ARG A 9 29.63 -34.89 26.23
CA ARG A 9 29.62 -35.63 27.50
C ARG A 9 28.36 -35.27 28.28
N ASP A 10 27.82 -36.25 29.01
CA ASP A 10 26.68 -36.08 29.92
C ASP A 10 25.39 -35.50 29.27
N GLY A 11 25.21 -35.74 27.97
CA GLY A 11 24.08 -35.21 27.21
C GLY A 11 22.71 -35.69 27.71
N GLU A 12 22.61 -36.93 28.18
CA GLU A 12 21.37 -37.44 28.78
C GLU A 12 21.02 -36.71 30.08
N GLN A 13 22.02 -36.47 30.93
CA GLN A 13 21.83 -35.74 32.18
C GLN A 13 21.37 -34.30 31.92
N LEU A 14 22.00 -33.62 30.96
CA LEU A 14 21.59 -32.30 30.52
C LEU A 14 20.17 -32.30 29.93
N ALA A 15 19.83 -33.29 29.11
CA ALA A 15 18.51 -33.40 28.49
C ALA A 15 17.41 -33.64 29.55
N ARG A 16 17.70 -34.41 30.61
CA ARG A 16 16.79 -34.57 31.75
C ARG A 16 16.69 -33.27 32.57
N SER A 17 17.80 -32.61 32.89
CA SER A 17 17.79 -31.39 33.73
C SER A 17 17.11 -30.20 33.03
N THR A 18 17.20 -30.14 31.70
CA THR A 18 16.52 -29.11 30.89
C THR A 18 15.07 -29.46 30.54
N GLY A 19 14.63 -30.68 30.87
CA GLY A 19 13.27 -31.16 30.61
C GLY A 19 13.01 -31.57 29.15
N LEU A 20 14.05 -31.79 28.35
CA LEU A 20 13.94 -32.36 27.00
C LEU A 20 13.60 -33.86 27.06
N LEU A 21 14.01 -34.55 28.13
CA LEU A 21 13.62 -35.92 28.44
C LEU A 21 12.80 -35.97 29.74
N ASP A 22 11.81 -36.87 29.78
CA ASP A 22 11.06 -37.19 31.00
C ASP A 22 11.88 -38.09 31.95
N GLN A 23 11.34 -38.37 33.14
CA GLN A 23 12.00 -39.25 34.12
C GLN A 23 12.28 -40.67 33.60
N ARG A 24 11.53 -41.11 32.59
CA ARG A 24 11.67 -42.41 31.93
C ARG A 24 12.60 -42.37 30.71
N GLY A 25 13.25 -41.23 30.45
CA GLY A 25 14.17 -41.04 29.32
C GLY A 25 13.48 -40.82 27.97
N ARG A 26 12.17 -40.53 27.95
CA ARG A 26 11.42 -40.29 26.70
C ARG A 26 11.44 -38.81 26.32
N PRO A 27 11.53 -38.45 25.02
CA PRO A 27 11.43 -37.07 24.57
C PRO A 27 10.12 -36.41 24.97
N VAL A 28 10.21 -35.18 25.49
CA VAL A 28 9.05 -34.33 25.75
C VAL A 28 8.54 -33.76 24.42
N ARG A 29 7.25 -33.97 24.11
CA ARG A 29 6.65 -33.56 22.82
C ARG A 29 6.42 -32.05 22.68
N GLY A 30 6.22 -31.36 23.80
CA GLY A 30 6.00 -29.91 23.86
C GLY A 30 7.19 -29.17 24.47
N LEU A 31 6.90 -28.05 25.11
CA LEU A 31 7.89 -27.40 25.98
C LEU A 31 7.81 -27.95 27.41
N PRO A 32 8.93 -28.01 28.16
CA PRO A 32 8.93 -28.44 29.55
C PRO A 32 7.99 -27.60 30.41
N PRO A 33 7.29 -28.16 31.42
CA PRO A 33 6.37 -27.41 32.28
C PRO A 33 7.01 -26.16 32.91
N GLN A 34 8.25 -26.28 33.38
CA GLN A 34 9.04 -25.16 33.92
C GLN A 34 9.22 -24.00 32.94
N VAL A 35 9.28 -24.26 31.63
CA VAL A 35 9.32 -23.22 30.59
C VAL A 35 7.93 -22.70 30.28
N VAL A 36 6.90 -23.57 30.32
CA VAL A 36 5.51 -23.20 30.04
C VAL A 36 4.90 -22.37 31.17
N THR A 37 5.23 -22.63 32.43
CA THR A 37 4.72 -21.88 33.59
C THR A 37 5.73 -20.89 34.16
N GLY A 38 6.94 -20.87 33.60
CA GLY A 38 8.02 -19.97 34.01
C GLY A 38 7.75 -18.50 33.70
N ALA A 39 8.70 -17.67 34.10
CA ALA A 39 8.64 -16.22 33.96
C ALA A 39 8.68 -15.79 32.47
N ALA A 40 8.44 -14.50 32.23
CA ALA A 40 8.51 -13.94 30.87
C ALA A 40 9.89 -14.11 30.23
N CYS A 41 10.97 -14.11 31.04
CA CYS A 41 12.33 -14.38 30.55
C CYS A 41 12.48 -15.80 29.99
N ASP A 42 11.81 -16.79 30.57
CA ASP A 42 11.85 -18.18 30.10
C ASP A 42 11.12 -18.31 28.75
N ALA A 43 9.98 -17.62 28.60
CA ALA A 43 9.27 -17.51 27.34
C ALA A 43 10.15 -16.86 26.25
N ALA A 44 10.85 -15.78 26.59
CA ALA A 44 11.77 -15.10 25.68
C ALA A 44 12.98 -15.99 25.31
N ALA A 45 13.54 -16.73 26.27
CA ALA A 45 14.62 -17.67 26.03
C ALA A 45 14.18 -18.82 25.11
N ALA A 46 12.99 -19.40 25.35
CA ALA A 46 12.42 -20.44 24.50
C ALA A 46 12.21 -19.95 23.05
N TRP A 47 11.65 -18.76 22.88
CA TRP A 47 11.48 -18.16 21.55
C TRP A 47 12.80 -17.85 20.85
N ARG A 48 13.80 -17.36 21.59
CA ARG A 48 15.14 -17.11 21.06
C ARG A 48 15.79 -18.40 20.55
N GLY A 49 15.73 -19.46 21.35
CA GLY A 49 16.24 -20.77 20.97
C GLY A 49 15.52 -21.34 19.74
N ALA A 50 14.19 -21.29 19.73
CA ALA A 50 13.38 -21.75 18.60
C ALA A 50 13.68 -20.96 17.31
N PHE A 51 13.85 -19.63 17.41
CA PHE A 51 14.17 -18.77 16.28
C PHE A 51 15.56 -19.05 15.72
N LEU A 52 16.57 -19.25 16.57
CA LEU A 52 17.93 -19.59 16.14
C LEU A 52 18.03 -20.98 15.49
N ALA A 53 17.25 -21.95 15.99
CA ALA A 53 17.28 -23.32 15.49
C ALA A 53 16.51 -23.46 14.16
N HIS A 54 15.26 -22.98 14.12
CA HIS A 54 14.29 -23.27 13.06
C HIS A 54 13.49 -22.06 12.60
N GLY A 55 13.94 -20.85 12.91
CA GLY A 55 13.27 -19.62 12.54
C GLY A 55 13.60 -19.11 11.14
N SER A 56 12.64 -18.42 10.54
CA SER A 56 12.83 -17.60 9.35
C SER A 56 12.06 -16.30 9.47
N LEU A 57 12.69 -15.20 9.07
CA LEU A 57 12.07 -13.88 8.97
C LEU A 57 12.11 -13.46 7.51
N THR A 58 10.94 -13.18 6.93
CA THR A 58 10.85 -12.63 5.58
C THR A 58 11.01 -11.12 5.61
N GLU A 59 11.36 -10.54 4.47
CA GLU A 59 11.51 -9.10 4.38
C GLU A 59 10.17 -8.36 4.62
N PRO A 60 10.20 -7.13 5.16
CA PRO A 60 8.97 -6.38 5.50
C PRO A 60 8.18 -5.99 4.25
N GLY A 61 6.86 -5.95 4.31
CA GLY A 61 6.05 -5.53 3.15
C GLY A 61 4.66 -6.16 3.18
N ARG A 62 4.07 -6.36 1.99
CA ARG A 62 2.70 -6.87 1.88
C ARG A 62 2.49 -8.26 2.51
N SER A 63 3.53 -9.09 2.53
CA SER A 63 3.48 -10.48 2.98
C SER A 63 4.62 -10.81 3.96
N CYS A 64 4.88 -9.92 4.92
CA CYS A 64 5.88 -10.21 5.93
C CYS A 64 5.43 -11.31 6.90
N SER A 65 6.38 -12.11 7.36
CA SER A 65 6.17 -13.18 8.31
C SER A 65 7.44 -13.51 9.09
N LEU A 66 7.24 -13.85 10.36
CA LEU A 66 8.20 -14.60 11.16
C LEU A 66 7.61 -16.00 11.37
N GLU A 67 8.37 -17.03 11.02
CA GLU A 67 7.96 -18.42 11.10
C GLU A 67 8.94 -19.26 11.91
N ILE A 68 8.43 -20.25 12.63
CA ILE A 68 9.20 -21.30 13.31
C ILE A 68 8.66 -22.64 12.82
N THR A 69 9.55 -23.50 12.33
CA THR A 69 9.20 -24.92 12.10
C THR A 69 9.26 -25.67 13.42
N SER A 70 8.17 -26.32 13.82
CA SER A 70 8.02 -27.04 15.08
C SER A 70 8.20 -28.55 14.87
N PRO A 71 8.74 -29.30 15.85
CA PRO A 71 8.85 -30.76 15.77
C PRO A 71 7.50 -31.49 15.87
N GLY A 72 6.45 -30.80 16.29
CA GLY A 72 5.10 -31.34 16.37
C GLY A 72 4.07 -30.29 16.86
N PRO A 73 2.79 -30.67 16.92
CA PRO A 73 1.71 -29.74 17.26
C PRO A 73 1.76 -29.30 18.71
N GLU A 74 2.19 -30.16 19.64
CA GLU A 74 2.31 -29.83 21.06
C GLU A 74 3.37 -28.74 21.31
N ALA A 75 4.53 -28.84 20.65
CA ALA A 75 5.57 -27.82 20.70
C ALA A 75 5.12 -26.50 20.04
N ALA A 76 4.37 -26.58 18.94
CA ALA A 76 3.84 -25.39 18.26
C ALA A 76 2.85 -24.63 19.15
N LEU A 77 1.91 -25.35 19.78
CA LEU A 77 0.94 -24.78 20.72
C LEU A 77 1.62 -24.18 21.96
N ALA A 78 2.60 -24.88 22.52
CA ALA A 78 3.37 -24.37 23.66
C ALA A 78 4.12 -23.08 23.31
N LEU A 79 4.70 -22.99 22.11
CA LEU A 79 5.42 -21.81 21.65
C LEU A 79 4.46 -20.63 21.35
N VAL A 80 3.26 -20.90 20.82
CA VAL A 80 2.19 -19.88 20.71
C VAL A 80 1.81 -19.34 22.09
N GLY A 81 1.68 -20.22 23.09
CA GLY A 81 1.44 -19.82 24.48
C GLY A 81 2.56 -18.94 25.04
N ALA A 82 3.82 -19.28 24.78
CA ALA A 82 4.97 -18.47 25.16
C ALA A 82 4.95 -17.09 24.49
N ALA A 83 4.59 -16.99 23.19
CA ALA A 83 4.47 -15.70 22.49
C ALA A 83 3.39 -14.83 23.13
N ARG A 84 2.24 -15.41 23.48
CA ARG A 84 1.16 -14.69 24.16
C ARG A 84 1.62 -14.07 25.47
N ARG A 85 2.44 -14.79 26.26
CA ARG A 85 3.02 -14.25 27.51
C ARG A 85 3.99 -13.09 27.28
N LEU A 86 4.56 -12.98 26.08
CA LEU A 86 5.40 -11.84 25.65
C LEU A 86 4.59 -10.68 25.05
N GLY A 87 3.25 -10.80 24.98
CA GLY A 87 2.38 -9.82 24.33
C GLY A 87 2.35 -9.94 22.81
N VAL A 88 2.76 -11.08 22.25
CA VAL A 88 2.88 -11.29 20.80
C VAL A 88 1.79 -12.25 20.31
N ALA A 89 1.04 -11.83 19.30
CA ALA A 89 0.02 -12.66 18.66
C ALA A 89 0.63 -13.61 17.62
N ALA A 90 0.78 -14.88 17.98
CA ALA A 90 1.23 -15.95 17.09
C ALA A 90 0.12 -16.96 16.80
N LYS A 91 0.22 -17.68 15.67
CA LYS A 91 -0.72 -18.74 15.28
C LYS A 91 0.03 -20.02 14.93
N SER A 92 -0.49 -21.17 15.37
CA SER A 92 -0.03 -22.47 14.89
C SER A 92 -0.75 -22.83 13.57
N ARG A 93 -0.05 -23.50 12.66
CA ARG A 93 -0.57 -24.00 11.37
C ARG A 93 0.12 -25.29 10.99
N ASP A 94 -0.63 -26.25 10.47
CA ASP A 94 -0.06 -27.35 9.69
C ASP A 94 0.12 -26.90 8.24
N VAL A 95 1.32 -27.12 7.68
CA VAL A 95 1.61 -26.87 6.27
C VAL A 95 2.29 -28.11 5.69
N ARG A 96 1.51 -28.91 4.95
CA ARG A 96 1.97 -30.16 4.32
C ARG A 96 2.51 -31.17 5.35
N GLY A 97 1.82 -31.33 6.48
CA GLY A 97 2.24 -32.24 7.55
C GLY A 97 3.40 -31.72 8.39
N VAL A 98 3.68 -30.42 8.33
CA VAL A 98 4.71 -29.75 9.13
C VAL A 98 4.07 -28.65 9.95
N ASP A 99 4.13 -28.80 11.28
CA ASP A 99 3.67 -27.79 12.21
C ASP A 99 4.56 -26.55 12.19
N ARG A 100 3.93 -25.39 12.09
CA ARG A 100 4.58 -24.08 12.06
C ARG A 100 3.92 -23.12 13.02
N VAL A 101 4.73 -22.27 13.65
CA VAL A 101 4.25 -21.09 14.36
C VAL A 101 4.54 -19.86 13.52
N VAL A 102 3.53 -19.04 13.26
CA VAL A 102 3.61 -17.90 12.33
C VAL A 102 3.11 -16.63 13.00
N ILE A 103 3.85 -15.54 12.79
CA ILE A 103 3.46 -14.15 13.10
C ILE A 103 3.49 -13.39 11.78
N ARG A 104 2.41 -12.67 11.45
CA ARG A 104 2.28 -11.90 10.20
C ARG A 104 2.14 -10.41 10.39
N ASP A 105 1.82 -9.99 11.61
CA ASP A 105 1.70 -8.59 11.96
C ASP A 105 3.10 -8.01 12.17
N GLY A 106 3.40 -6.91 11.48
CA GLY A 106 4.74 -6.31 11.49
C GLY A 106 5.13 -5.80 12.87
N ASP A 107 4.19 -5.20 13.60
CA ASP A 107 4.45 -4.66 14.93
C ASP A 107 4.67 -5.79 15.94
N ALA A 108 3.89 -6.87 15.84
CA ALA A 108 4.09 -8.09 16.64
C ALA A 108 5.45 -8.75 16.36
N ILE A 109 5.92 -8.76 15.10
CA ILE A 109 7.28 -9.22 14.75
C ILE A 109 8.33 -8.34 15.45
N SER A 110 8.17 -7.02 15.40
CA SER A 110 9.11 -6.07 16.02
C SER A 110 9.16 -6.19 17.55
N VAL A 111 7.99 -6.36 18.19
CA VAL A 111 7.90 -6.68 19.62
C VAL A 111 8.61 -7.98 19.93
N LEU A 112 8.39 -9.05 19.15
CA LEU A 112 9.05 -10.33 19.38
C LEU A 112 10.57 -10.21 19.25
N LEU A 113 11.08 -9.62 18.17
CA LEU A 113 12.51 -9.42 17.94
C LEU A 113 13.17 -8.66 19.09
N THR A 114 12.48 -7.65 19.64
CA THR A 114 12.90 -6.92 20.83
C THR A 114 12.98 -7.85 22.05
N LYS A 115 11.91 -8.63 22.32
CA LYS A 115 11.84 -9.52 23.50
C LYS A 115 12.89 -10.64 23.46
N ILE A 116 13.25 -11.14 22.27
CA ILE A 116 14.29 -12.15 22.11
C ILE A 116 15.70 -11.57 21.97
N GLY A 117 15.87 -10.24 22.08
CA GLY A 117 17.16 -9.55 22.03
C GLY A 117 17.81 -9.49 20.64
N ALA A 118 17.04 -9.63 19.56
CA ALA A 118 17.53 -9.58 18.19
C ALA A 118 17.56 -8.14 17.64
N HIS A 119 18.22 -7.22 18.35
CA HIS A 119 18.17 -5.78 18.07
C HIS A 119 18.74 -5.40 16.70
N ASP A 120 19.87 -5.96 16.28
CA ASP A 120 20.46 -5.66 14.97
C ASP A 120 19.56 -6.11 13.82
N SER A 121 18.98 -7.31 13.97
CA SER A 121 17.99 -7.84 13.02
C SER A 121 16.75 -6.96 12.97
N LEU A 122 16.26 -6.47 14.12
CA LEU A 122 15.13 -5.56 14.20
C LEU A 122 15.43 -4.24 13.48
N LEU A 123 16.56 -3.59 13.77
CA LEU A 123 16.96 -2.32 13.15
C LEU A 123 17.04 -2.46 11.63
N ALA A 124 17.72 -3.50 11.15
CA ALA A 124 17.83 -3.75 9.71
C ALA A 124 16.47 -4.09 9.07
N TRP A 125 15.56 -4.72 9.81
CA TRP A 125 14.22 -5.04 9.31
C TRP A 125 13.33 -3.80 9.26
N GLU A 126 13.32 -2.97 10.30
CA GLU A 126 12.58 -1.70 10.35
C GLU A 126 13.07 -0.69 9.31
N GLU A 127 14.39 -0.59 9.09
CA GLU A 127 14.93 0.27 8.04
C GLU A 127 14.39 -0.12 6.64
N ARG A 128 14.31 -1.42 6.35
CA ARG A 128 13.72 -1.91 5.10
C ARG A 128 12.21 -1.65 5.04
N ARG A 129 11.50 -1.72 6.17
CA ARG A 129 10.06 -1.44 6.27
C ARG A 129 9.78 0.03 5.92
N MET A 130 10.51 0.94 6.56
CA MET A 130 10.41 2.38 6.31
C MET A 130 10.74 2.74 4.86
N ARG A 131 11.86 2.22 4.31
CA ARG A 131 12.24 2.47 2.90
C ARG A 131 11.14 2.04 1.92
N ARG A 132 10.44 0.93 2.20
CA ARG A 132 9.32 0.46 1.37
C ARG A 132 8.09 1.33 1.49
N GLU A 133 7.75 1.78 2.69
CA GLU A 133 6.62 2.67 2.92
C GLU A 133 6.81 4.00 2.20
N VAL A 134 7.99 4.60 2.30
CA VAL A 134 8.34 5.84 1.58
C VAL A 134 8.19 5.66 0.07
N ARG A 135 8.75 4.58 -0.49
CA ARG A 135 8.62 4.28 -1.93
C ARG A 135 7.17 4.05 -2.35
N ALA A 136 6.39 3.33 -1.55
CA ALA A 136 4.99 3.06 -1.84
C ALA A 136 4.14 4.33 -1.83
N THR A 137 4.47 5.29 -0.96
CA THR A 137 3.82 6.61 -0.91
C THR A 137 4.24 7.47 -2.09
N ALA A 138 5.53 7.53 -2.42
CA ALA A 138 6.04 8.25 -3.59
C ALA A 138 5.42 7.73 -4.90
N ASN A 139 5.34 6.41 -5.08
CA ASN A 139 4.72 5.80 -6.26
C ASN A 139 3.22 6.11 -6.34
N ARG A 140 2.52 6.11 -5.20
CA ARG A 140 1.09 6.49 -5.17
C ARG A 140 0.90 7.94 -5.58
N LEU A 141 1.75 8.85 -5.12
CA LEU A 141 1.70 10.26 -5.49
C LEU A 141 2.00 10.46 -6.98
N ALA A 142 3.08 9.88 -7.49
CA ALA A 142 3.45 9.99 -8.90
C ALA A 142 2.36 9.44 -9.83
N ASN A 143 1.75 8.31 -9.50
CA ASN A 143 0.64 7.74 -10.27
C ASN A 143 -0.61 8.64 -10.21
N PHE A 144 -0.86 9.30 -9.08
CA PHE A 144 -1.98 10.22 -8.92
C PHE A 144 -1.76 11.48 -9.77
N ASP A 145 -0.55 12.03 -9.78
CA ASP A 145 -0.18 13.19 -10.58
C ASP A 145 -0.27 12.91 -12.09
N ASP A 146 0.27 11.77 -12.56
CA ASP A 146 0.14 11.34 -13.96
C ASP A 146 -1.32 11.15 -14.36
N ALA A 147 -2.14 10.49 -13.53
CA ALA A 147 -3.56 10.29 -13.80
C ALA A 147 -4.35 11.62 -13.86
N ASN A 148 -4.03 12.57 -12.97
CA ASN A 148 -4.66 13.89 -12.98
C ASN A 148 -4.24 14.74 -14.17
N LEU A 149 -2.97 14.69 -14.56
CA LEU A 149 -2.43 15.41 -15.71
C LEU A 149 -3.08 14.91 -17.00
N ARG A 150 -3.13 13.59 -17.21
CA ARG A 150 -3.81 12.98 -18.38
C ARG A 150 -5.29 13.31 -18.43
N ARG A 151 -6.00 13.23 -17.30
CA ARG A 151 -7.43 13.58 -17.24
C ARG A 151 -7.66 15.06 -17.60
N SER A 152 -6.81 15.95 -17.09
CA SER A 152 -6.91 17.38 -17.34
C SER A 152 -6.59 17.74 -18.79
N ALA A 153 -5.56 17.11 -19.38
CA ALA A 153 -5.21 17.26 -20.79
C ALA A 153 -6.36 16.85 -21.72
N ARG A 154 -6.93 15.65 -21.52
CA ARG A 154 -8.09 15.17 -22.30
C ARG A 154 -9.30 16.10 -22.17
N ALA A 155 -9.58 16.57 -20.96
CA ALA A 155 -10.68 17.51 -20.73
C ALA A 155 -10.42 18.86 -21.44
N ALA A 156 -9.18 19.35 -21.45
CA ALA A 156 -8.81 20.58 -22.15
C ALA A 156 -8.96 20.44 -23.68
N VAL A 157 -8.50 19.33 -24.26
CA VAL A 157 -8.65 19.02 -25.69
C VAL A 157 -10.13 18.92 -26.08
N ALA A 158 -10.93 18.17 -25.33
CA ALA A 158 -12.37 18.07 -25.56
C ALA A 158 -13.07 19.44 -25.46
N ALA A 159 -12.73 20.22 -24.44
CA ALA A 159 -13.27 21.56 -24.27
C ALA A 159 -12.88 22.49 -25.43
N GLY A 160 -11.64 22.40 -25.92
CA GLY A 160 -11.17 23.14 -27.10
C GLY A 160 -11.99 22.82 -28.35
N ALA A 161 -12.16 21.53 -28.68
CA ALA A 161 -12.96 21.10 -29.83
C ALA A 161 -14.41 21.60 -29.74
N ARG A 162 -15.05 21.43 -28.57
CA ARG A 162 -16.42 21.91 -28.33
C ARG A 162 -16.55 23.42 -28.43
N VAL A 163 -15.59 24.16 -27.89
CA VAL A 163 -15.56 25.64 -27.98
C VAL A 163 -15.40 26.08 -29.43
N GLN A 164 -14.55 25.41 -30.20
CA GLN A 164 -14.40 25.70 -31.63
C GLN A 164 -15.72 25.52 -32.39
N ALA A 165 -16.46 24.44 -32.12
CA ALA A 165 -17.78 24.23 -32.68
C ALA A 165 -18.79 25.29 -32.20
N ALA A 166 -18.77 25.63 -30.91
CA ALA A 166 -19.67 26.62 -30.33
C ALA A 166 -19.52 28.01 -30.96
N LEU A 167 -18.28 28.45 -31.20
CA LEU A 167 -18.01 29.73 -31.86
C LEU A 167 -18.53 29.74 -33.30
N LYS A 168 -18.44 28.62 -34.03
CA LYS A 168 -19.01 28.50 -35.38
C LYS A 168 -20.54 28.53 -35.40
N ILE A 169 -21.19 27.91 -34.41
CA ILE A 169 -22.65 27.84 -34.31
C ILE A 169 -23.25 29.20 -33.92
N LEU A 170 -22.60 29.91 -32.99
CA LEU A 170 -23.10 31.18 -32.47
C LEU A 170 -22.73 32.38 -33.34
N GLY A 171 -21.56 32.36 -33.99
CA GLY A 171 -21.07 33.49 -34.77
C GLY A 171 -21.04 34.78 -33.94
N ASP A 172 -21.60 35.85 -34.51
CA ASP A 172 -21.63 37.19 -33.89
C ASP A 172 -22.71 37.34 -32.79
N ASP A 173 -23.62 36.37 -32.64
CA ASP A 173 -24.71 36.42 -31.65
C ASP A 173 -24.25 36.09 -30.22
N ALA A 174 -23.00 35.66 -30.03
CA ALA A 174 -22.49 35.27 -28.72
C ALA A 174 -22.14 36.49 -27.84
N PRO A 175 -22.51 36.50 -26.54
CA PRO A 175 -22.11 37.56 -25.63
C PRO A 175 -20.58 37.72 -25.54
N GLY A 176 -20.08 38.96 -25.64
CA GLY A 176 -18.63 39.24 -25.73
C GLY A 176 -17.77 38.62 -24.63
N HIS A 177 -18.26 38.59 -23.38
CA HIS A 177 -17.55 37.97 -22.25
C HIS A 177 -17.46 36.43 -22.33
N LEU A 178 -18.34 35.78 -23.10
CA LEU A 178 -18.30 34.35 -23.39
C LEU A 178 -17.41 34.06 -24.61
N LEU A 179 -17.48 34.92 -25.64
CA LEU A 179 -16.58 34.87 -26.79
C LEU A 179 -15.12 34.97 -26.37
N ALA A 180 -14.76 35.96 -25.55
CA ALA A 180 -13.41 36.15 -25.06
C ALA A 180 -12.89 34.91 -24.31
N ALA A 181 -13.72 34.28 -23.48
CA ALA A 181 -13.35 33.04 -22.78
C ALA A 181 -13.19 31.84 -23.73
N GLY A 182 -14.00 31.78 -24.79
CA GLY A 182 -13.90 30.76 -25.83
C GLY A 182 -12.62 30.91 -26.67
N GLN A 183 -12.33 32.13 -27.12
CA GLN A 183 -11.10 32.46 -27.87
C GLN A 183 -9.86 32.14 -27.04
N LEU A 184 -9.84 32.56 -25.78
CA LEU A 184 -8.73 32.27 -24.87
C LEU A 184 -8.47 30.77 -24.70
N ARG A 185 -9.53 29.94 -24.64
CA ARG A 185 -9.40 28.47 -24.60
C ARG A 185 -8.85 27.89 -25.91
N LEU A 186 -9.13 28.48 -27.06
CA LEU A 186 -8.58 28.04 -28.35
C LEU A 186 -7.12 28.46 -28.53
N GLU A 187 -6.79 29.69 -28.14
CA GLU A 187 -5.43 30.23 -28.18
C GLU A 187 -4.48 29.45 -27.25
N HIS A 188 -4.98 29.05 -26.08
CA HIS A 188 -4.25 28.30 -25.08
C HIS A 188 -4.87 26.91 -24.84
N ALA A 189 -4.92 26.10 -25.89
CA ALA A 189 -5.58 24.78 -25.86
C ALA A 189 -5.04 23.84 -24.76
N GLN A 190 -3.75 23.92 -24.44
CA GLN A 190 -3.09 23.08 -23.44
C GLN A 190 -3.12 23.67 -22.02
N ALA A 191 -3.55 24.93 -21.85
CA ALA A 191 -3.56 25.57 -20.54
C ALA A 191 -4.66 24.98 -19.65
N SER A 192 -4.35 24.82 -18.37
CA SER A 192 -5.32 24.54 -17.33
C SER A 192 -6.33 25.70 -17.21
N LEU A 193 -7.49 25.44 -16.59
CA LEU A 193 -8.49 26.49 -16.32
C LEU A 193 -7.96 27.60 -15.40
N GLU A 194 -6.97 27.29 -14.57
CA GLU A 194 -6.33 28.23 -13.67
C GLU A 194 -5.39 29.16 -14.43
N GLU A 195 -4.57 28.62 -15.33
CA GLU A 195 -3.72 29.39 -16.24
C GLU A 195 -4.56 30.27 -17.18
N LEU A 196 -5.67 29.75 -17.73
CA LEU A 196 -6.61 30.57 -18.51
C LEU A 196 -7.21 31.71 -17.69
N GLY A 197 -7.46 31.49 -16.39
CA GLY A 197 -7.93 32.55 -15.50
C GLY A 197 -6.93 33.68 -15.35
N ALA A 198 -5.64 33.32 -15.20
CA ALA A 198 -4.55 34.28 -15.10
C ALA A 198 -4.28 35.04 -16.41
N LEU A 199 -4.48 34.39 -17.57
CA LEU A 199 -4.30 35.00 -18.89
C LEU A 199 -5.48 35.87 -19.34
N ALA A 200 -6.64 35.76 -18.69
CA ALA A 200 -7.81 36.56 -19.03
C ALA A 200 -7.59 38.03 -18.66
N ASP A 201 -8.17 38.94 -19.45
CA ASP A 201 -8.21 40.37 -19.14
C ASP A 201 -9.67 40.86 -19.02
N PRO A 202 -10.12 41.29 -17.82
CA PRO A 202 -9.41 41.26 -16.54
C PRO A 202 -9.20 39.82 -16.02
N PRO A 203 -8.21 39.58 -15.13
CA PRO A 203 -7.95 38.25 -14.57
C PRO A 203 -9.17 37.64 -13.89
N LEU A 204 -9.35 36.34 -14.10
CA LEU A 204 -10.49 35.57 -13.63
C LEU A 204 -10.04 34.42 -12.73
N THR A 205 -10.92 34.02 -11.82
CA THR A 205 -10.73 32.76 -11.11
C THR A 205 -10.98 31.58 -12.05
N LYS A 206 -10.38 30.43 -11.74
CA LYS A 206 -10.62 29.14 -12.41
C LYS A 206 -12.11 28.87 -12.65
N ASP A 207 -12.94 29.06 -11.61
CA ASP A 207 -14.38 28.80 -11.67
C ASP A 207 -15.14 29.81 -12.54
N ALA A 208 -14.68 31.07 -12.57
CA ALA A 208 -15.28 32.09 -13.44
C ALA A 208 -15.04 31.77 -14.92
N VAL A 209 -13.81 31.35 -15.30
CA VAL A 209 -13.51 30.90 -16.67
C VAL A 209 -14.30 29.63 -17.01
N ALA A 210 -14.28 28.64 -16.13
CA ALA A 210 -15.03 27.40 -16.32
C ALA A 210 -16.53 27.65 -16.50
N GLY A 211 -17.10 28.55 -15.71
CA GLY A 211 -18.50 28.97 -15.82
C GLY A 211 -18.81 29.67 -17.14
N ARG A 212 -17.91 30.55 -17.63
CA ARG A 212 -18.07 31.22 -18.93
C ARG A 212 -18.03 30.22 -20.08
N ILE A 213 -17.04 29.32 -20.11
CA ILE A 213 -16.95 28.27 -21.14
C ILE A 213 -18.21 27.39 -21.12
N ARG A 214 -18.67 26.95 -19.94
CA ARG A 214 -19.89 26.12 -19.83
C ARG A 214 -21.14 26.83 -20.37
N ARG A 215 -21.30 28.12 -20.08
CA ARG A 215 -22.42 28.93 -20.60
C ARG A 215 -22.33 29.14 -22.11
N LEU A 216 -21.13 29.33 -22.67
CA LEU A 216 -20.92 29.42 -24.11
C LEU A 216 -21.39 28.14 -24.81
N LEU A 217 -20.96 26.98 -24.31
CA LEU A 217 -21.36 25.68 -24.85
C LEU A 217 -22.87 25.47 -24.77
N ALA A 218 -23.49 25.76 -23.62
CA ALA A 218 -24.93 25.62 -23.44
C ALA A 218 -25.75 26.52 -24.40
N LEU A 219 -25.26 27.75 -24.66
CA LEU A 219 -25.90 28.66 -25.62
C LEU A 219 -25.79 28.12 -27.05
N ALA A 220 -24.61 27.61 -27.42
CA ALA A 220 -24.39 26.99 -28.73
C ALA A 220 -25.24 25.74 -28.92
N ASP A 221 -25.31 24.85 -27.93
CA ASP A 221 -26.13 23.63 -28.00
C ASP A 221 -27.62 23.96 -28.16
N LYS A 222 -28.11 25.00 -27.45
CA LYS A 222 -29.49 25.49 -27.61
C LYS A 222 -29.74 26.03 -29.02
N ARG A 223 -28.79 26.77 -29.59
CA ARG A 223 -28.88 27.32 -30.96
C ARG A 223 -28.84 26.21 -32.01
N ALA A 224 -27.94 25.23 -31.85
CA ALA A 224 -27.84 24.07 -32.72
C ALA A 224 -29.15 23.29 -32.75
N HIS A 225 -29.75 23.01 -31.60
CA HIS A 225 -31.04 22.33 -31.51
C HIS A 225 -32.16 23.11 -32.23
N ALA A 226 -32.21 24.44 -32.07
CA ALA A 226 -33.21 25.26 -32.76
C ALA A 226 -33.04 25.27 -34.29
N LEU A 227 -31.82 25.05 -34.78
CA LEU A 227 -31.48 25.01 -36.21
C LEU A 227 -31.44 23.60 -36.79
N GLY A 228 -31.69 22.56 -35.99
CA GLY A 228 -31.57 21.15 -36.42
C GLY A 228 -30.12 20.72 -36.72
N LEU A 229 -29.12 21.43 -36.18
CA LEU A 229 -27.70 21.11 -36.34
C LEU A 229 -27.20 20.17 -35.23
N PRO A 230 -26.11 19.41 -35.47
CA PRO A 230 -25.42 18.67 -34.42
C PRO A 230 -24.96 19.59 -33.28
N ASN A 231 -25.03 19.10 -32.05
CA ASN A 231 -24.57 19.83 -30.87
C ASN A 231 -23.03 19.90 -30.81
N THR A 232 -22.50 20.64 -29.84
CA THR A 232 -21.04 20.80 -29.67
C THR A 232 -20.34 19.49 -29.34
N GLU A 233 -21.02 18.52 -28.71
CA GLU A 233 -20.44 17.22 -28.35
C GLU A 233 -20.12 16.35 -29.56
N ALA A 234 -20.86 16.49 -30.66
CA ALA A 234 -20.60 15.78 -31.92
C ALA A 234 -19.22 16.11 -32.53
N SER A 235 -18.56 17.17 -32.07
CA SER A 235 -17.21 17.56 -32.51
C SER A 235 -16.06 16.82 -31.80
N VAL A 236 -16.35 16.08 -30.73
CA VAL A 236 -15.34 15.34 -29.96
C VAL A 236 -15.27 13.91 -30.48
N SER A 237 -14.27 13.59 -31.31
CA SER A 237 -14.03 12.22 -31.76
C SER A 237 -13.20 11.42 -30.74
N PRO A 238 -13.36 10.08 -30.69
CA PRO A 238 -12.50 9.22 -29.87
C PRO A 238 -11.01 9.39 -30.19
N ASP A 239 -10.66 9.53 -31.47
CA ASP A 239 -9.29 9.72 -31.94
C ASP A 239 -8.65 11.02 -31.40
N LEU A 240 -9.46 12.08 -31.20
CA LEU A 240 -8.98 13.32 -30.59
C LEU A 240 -8.64 13.17 -29.10
N LEU A 241 -9.28 12.22 -28.41
CA LEU A 241 -9.04 11.95 -26.98
C LEU A 241 -7.90 10.95 -26.73
N GLU A 242 -7.58 10.11 -27.72
CA GLU A 242 -6.45 9.17 -27.66
C GLU A 242 -5.10 9.83 -27.95
N ASN A 243 -5.09 10.89 -28.77
CA ASN A 243 -3.91 11.69 -29.10
C ASN A 243 -3.61 12.83 -28.11
N ALA A 244 -4.33 12.87 -26.98
CA ALA A 244 -4.24 13.88 -25.92
C ALA A 244 -3.65 13.30 -24.62
#